data_AF-A0A952C2D6-F1
#
_entry.id   AF-A0A952C2D6-F1
#
_cell.length_a   1.000
_cell.length_b   1.000
_cell.length_c   1.000
_cell.angle_alpha   90.00
_cell.angle_beta   90.00
_cell.angle_gamma   90.00
#
_symmetry.space_group_name_H-M   'P 1'
#
loop_
_entity.id
_entity.type
_entity.pdbx_description
1 polymer ?
#
loop_
_entity_poly.entity_id
_entity_poly.type
_entity_poly.pdbx_seq_one_letter_code
_entity_poly.pdbx_strand_id
1 'polypeptide(L)' 'MSVDLRPGESQDSLLKRFRKAVAEARILPIVRQKRWFTSKSEIRRIKRQKAIRKAQRPGRP' A
#
# COMPACT_ATOMS: atom_id res chain seq x y z
N MET A 1 2.21 -6.18 14.16
CA MET A 1 2.17 -7.13 13.02
C MET A 1 3.53 -7.79 12.95
N SER A 2 3.65 -9.03 13.44
CA SER A 2 4.88 -9.82 13.36
C SER A 2 4.73 -10.90 12.28
N VAL A 3 5.82 -11.23 11.61
CA VAL A 3 5.88 -12.32 10.63
C VAL A 3 7.02 -13.22 11.06
N ASP A 4 6.67 -14.33 11.68
CA ASP A 4 7.64 -15.27 12.23
C ASP A 4 7.96 -16.37 11.22
N LEU A 5 9.22 -16.84 11.25
CA LEU A 5 9.72 -17.91 10.40
C LEU A 5 9.03 -19.23 10.77
N ARG A 6 8.46 -19.92 9.78
CA ARG A 6 7.86 -21.24 10.00
C ARG A 6 8.91 -22.35 9.86
N PRO A 7 8.77 -23.48 10.57
CA PRO A 7 9.63 -24.64 10.37
C PRO A 7 9.63 -25.09 8.90
N GLY A 8 10.80 -25.31 8.31
CA GLY A 8 10.97 -25.73 6.92
C GLY A 8 10.69 -24.64 5.86
N GLU A 9 10.43 -23.39 6.27
CA GLU A 9 10.22 -22.27 5.36
C GLU A 9 11.54 -21.70 4.84
N SER A 10 11.61 -21.42 3.53
CA SER A 10 12.74 -20.70 2.94
C SER A 10 12.67 -19.20 3.24
N GLN A 11 13.83 -18.53 3.28
CA GLN A 11 13.91 -17.09 3.54
C GLN A 11 13.13 -16.26 2.51
N ASP A 12 13.10 -16.68 1.25
CA ASP A 12 12.31 -16.03 0.21
C ASP A 12 10.80 -16.10 0.47
N SER A 13 10.31 -17.23 0.99
CA SER A 13 8.90 -17.38 1.36
C SER A 13 8.54 -16.46 2.52
N LEU A 14 9.41 -16.38 3.53
CA LEU A 14 9.25 -15.46 4.65
C LEU A 14 9.17 -14.00 4.17
N LEU A 15 10.07 -13.58 3.28
CA LEU A 15 10.06 -12.22 2.71
C LEU A 15 8.80 -11.93 1.89
N LYS A 16 8.28 -12.89 1.14
CA LYS A 16 7.01 -12.74 0.41
C LYS A 16 5.84 -12.50 1.35
N ARG A 17 5.75 -13.27 2.45
CA ARG A 17 4.74 -13.07 3.50
C ARG A 17 4.87 -11.71 4.18
N PHE A 18 6.09 -11.32 4.53
CA PHE A 18 6.35 -10.01 5.11
C PHE A 18 5.90 -8.88 4.19
N ARG A 19 6.27 -8.91 2.90
CA ARG A 19 5.84 -7.91 1.92
C ARG A 19 4.31 -7.88 1.77
N LYS A 20 3.65 -9.03 1.77
CA LYS A 20 2.18 -9.13 1.71
C LYS A 20 1.53 -8.50 2.95
N ALA A 21 2.01 -8.84 4.15
CA ALA A 21 1.55 -8.28 5.41
C ALA A 21 1.68 -6.74 5.44
N VAL A 22 2.85 -6.21 5.04
CA VAL A 22 3.10 -4.76 4.95
C VAL A 22 2.17 -4.08 3.93
N ALA A 23 1.92 -4.73 2.79
CA ALA A 23 1.01 -4.22 1.76
C ALA A 23 -0.45 -4.18 2.24
N GLU A 24 -0.92 -5.23 2.93
CA GLU A 24 -2.26 -5.32 3.53
C GLU A 24 -2.47 -4.25 4.60
N ALA A 25 -1.48 -4.04 5.47
CA ALA A 25 -1.50 -3.00 6.49
C ALA A 25 -1.45 -1.56 5.92
N ARG A 26 -1.14 -1.39 4.62
CA ARG A 26 -1.03 -0.10 3.92
C ARG A 26 -0.13 0.93 4.61
N ILE A 27 0.85 0.48 5.40
CA ILE A 27 1.69 1.37 6.22
C ILE A 27 2.54 2.33 5.37
N LEU A 28 3.14 1.84 4.29
CA LEU A 28 3.99 2.67 3.41
C LEU A 28 3.20 3.79 2.70
N PRO A 29 2.03 3.53 2.08
CA PRO A 29 1.17 4.61 1.56
C PRO A 29 0.77 5.64 2.60
N ILE A 30 0.46 5.21 3.83
CA ILE A 30 0.05 6.11 4.92
C ILE A 30 1.20 7.03 5.30
N VAL A 31 2.39 6.48 5.55
CA VAL A 31 3.57 7.27 5.92
C VAL A 31 3.94 8.23 4.79
N ARG A 32 3.92 7.77 3.52
CA ARG A 32 4.18 8.64 2.36
C ARG A 32 3.18 9.79 2.28
N GLN A 33 1.90 9.56 2.56
CA GLN A 33 0.87 10.61 2.54
C GLN A 33 1.06 11.61 3.68
N LYS A 34 1.54 11.16 4.85
CA LYS A 34 1.77 12.01 6.03
C LYS A 34 3.15 12.68 6.06
N ARG A 35 4.06 12.34 5.13
CA ARG A 35 5.45 12.81 5.11
C ARG A 35 5.58 14.33 5.11
N TRP A 36 4.68 15.02 4.42
CA TRP A 36 4.69 16.47 4.28
C TRP A 36 3.31 17.04 4.59
N PHE A 37 3.29 18.28 5.09
CA PHE A 37 2.04 19.02 5.20
C PHE A 37 1.40 19.16 3.82
N THR A 38 0.13 18.81 3.72
CA THR A 38 -0.68 18.96 2.51
C THR A 38 -2.01 19.56 2.92
N SER A 39 -2.40 20.66 2.28
CA SER A 39 -3.64 21.36 2.62
C SER A 39 -4.88 20.48 2.38
N LYS A 40 -5.99 20.80 3.06
CA LYS A 40 -7.25 20.04 2.90
C LYS A 40 -7.77 20.08 1.46
N SER A 41 -7.60 21.20 0.76
CA SER A 41 -7.98 21.34 -0.65
C SER A 41 -7.14 20.43 -1.55
N GLU A 42 -5.84 20.38 -1.31
CA GLU A 42 -4.92 19.55 -2.10
C GLU A 42 -5.17 18.05 -1.87
N ILE A 43 -5.46 17.64 -0.63
CA ILE A 43 -5.91 16.27 -0.33
C ILE A 43 -7.18 15.91 -1.12
N ARG A 44 -8.18 16.81 -1.18
CA ARG A 44 -9.41 16.59 -1.96
C ARG A 44 -9.12 16.48 -3.45
N ARG A 45 -8.26 17.35 -4.00
CA ARG A 45 -7.84 17.32 -5.40
C ARG A 45 -7.18 15.98 -5.76
N ILE A 46 -6.23 15.53 -4.95
CA ILE A 46 -5.53 14.25 -5.14
C ILE A 46 -6.51 13.07 -5.07
N LYS A 47 -7.44 13.07 -4.10
CA LYS A 47 -8.47 12.01 -3.99
C LYS A 47 -9.37 11.95 -5.22
N ARG A 48 -9.87 13.10 -5.70
CA ARG A 48 -10.69 13.19 -6.92
C ARG A 48 -9.94 12.64 -8.13
N GLN A 49 -8.69 13.07 -8.33
CA GLN A 49 -7.88 12.59 -9.43
C GLN A 49 -7.62 11.07 -9.36
N LYS A 50 -7.36 10.53 -8.16
CA LYS A 50 -7.18 9.08 -7.96
C LYS A 50 -8.44 8.29 -8.29
N ALA A 51 -9.62 8.79 -7.92
CA ALA A 51 -10.90 8.14 -8.23
C ALA A 51 -11.14 8.07 -9.74
N ILE A 52 -10.92 9.18 -10.46
CA ILE A 52 -11.03 9.24 -11.92
C ILE A 52 -10.06 8.24 -12.58
N ARG A 53 -8.78 8.26 -12.19
CA ARG A 53 -7.77 7.32 -12.70
C ARG A 53 -8.13 5.85 -12.43
N LYS A 54 -8.75 5.56 -11.29
CA LYS A 54 -9.20 4.20 -10.95
C LYS A 54 -10.35 3.77 -11.85
N ALA A 55 -11.31 4.66 -12.10
CA ALA A 55 -12.46 4.38 -12.97
C ALA A 55 -12.06 4.21 -14.45
N GLN A 56 -11.05 4.96 -14.90
CA GLN A 56 -10.51 4.88 -16.27
C GLN A 56 -9.54 3.71 -16.47
N ARG A 57 -9.19 2.97 -15.42
CA ARG A 57 -8.24 1.86 -15.54
C ARG A 57 -8.98 0.72 -16.25
N PRO A 58 -8.60 0.35 -17.50
CA PRO A 58 -9.27 -0.76 -18.18
C PRO A 58 -9.18 -2.00 -17.30
N GLY A 59 -10.29 -2.75 -17.25
CA GLY A 59 -10.35 -4.03 -16.56
C GLY A 59 -9.16 -4.85 -17.02
N ARG A 60 -8.30 -5.24 -16.09
CA ARG A 60 -7.26 -6.22 -16.38
C ARG A 60 -8.01 -7.48 -16.86
N PRO A 61 -7.65 -8.10 -18.00
CA PRO A 61 -8.23 -9.38 -18.37
C PRO A 61 -8.06 -10.38 -17.23
#